data_AF-A0A945BAF7-F1
#
_entry.id   AF-A0A945BAF7-F1
#
_cell.length_a   1.000
_cell.length_b   1.000
_cell.length_c   1.000
_cell.angle_alpha   90.00
_cell.angle_beta   90.00
_cell.angle_gamma   90.00
#
_symmetry.space_group_name_H-M   'P 1'
#
loop_
_entity.id
_entity.type
_entity.pdbx_description
1 polymer ?
#
loop_
_entity_poly.entity_id
_entity_poly.type
_entity_poly.pdbx_seq_one_letter_code
_entity_poly.pdbx_strand_id
1 'polypeptide(L)' 'DYACFFGWPNLTHTPTGGFLGLPGNDCRVDMRVVDVYRREGDKLAENWVIIDLPWWLKQQGLDILERCKNITTCS' A
#
# COMPACT_ATOMS: atom_id res chain seq x y z
N ASP A 1 -19.97 12.06 10.77
CA ASP A 1 -19.39 10.95 11.56
C ASP A 1 -18.15 10.42 10.88
N TYR A 2 -17.16 9.95 11.66
CA TYR A 2 -15.96 9.30 11.15
C TYR A 2 -15.87 7.87 11.66
N ALA A 3 -15.46 6.94 10.79
CA ALA A 3 -15.16 5.57 11.15
C ALA A 3 -13.83 5.17 10.51
N CYS A 4 -13.03 4.40 11.23
CA CYS A 4 -11.72 3.98 10.75
C CYS A 4 -11.57 2.47 10.87
N PHE A 5 -11.00 1.87 9.83
CA PHE A 5 -10.61 0.47 9.81
C PHE A 5 -9.08 0.36 9.87
N PHE A 6 -8.60 -0.36 10.88
CA PHE A 6 -7.19 -0.61 11.13
C PHE A 6 -6.97 -2.11 11.36
N GLY A 7 -5.86 -2.65 10.87
CA GLY A 7 -5.45 -4.05 11.10
C GLY A 7 -4.01 -4.29 10.64
N TRP A 8 -3.35 -5.33 11.15
CA TRP A 8 -2.02 -5.74 10.68
C TRP A 8 -1.88 -7.28 10.69
N PRO A 9 -1.71 -7.95 9.54
CA PRO A 9 -1.86 -7.43 8.17
C PRO A 9 -3.34 -7.18 7.81
N ASN A 10 -3.63 -6.19 6.97
CA ASN A 10 -5.00 -5.93 6.52
C ASN A 10 -5.44 -6.91 5.43
N LEU A 11 -4.50 -7.31 4.59
CA LEU A 11 -4.72 -8.21 3.47
C LEU A 11 -3.45 -9.01 3.20
N THR A 12 -3.57 -10.30 2.93
CA THR A 12 -2.46 -11.11 2.42
C THR A 12 -2.83 -11.67 1.06
N HIS A 13 -2.03 -11.35 0.03
CA HIS A 13 -2.31 -11.71 -1.36
C HIS A 13 -1.02 -12.04 -2.12
N THR A 14 -1.16 -12.58 -3.33
CA THR A 14 -0.05 -12.82 -4.26
C THR A 14 -0.26 -11.93 -5.49
N PRO A 15 0.65 -10.99 -5.80
CA PRO A 15 0.49 -10.05 -6.91
C PRO A 15 0.54 -10.76 -8.27
N THR A 16 -0.54 -10.71 -9.04
CA THR A 16 -0.60 -11.31 -10.39
C THR A 16 -0.11 -10.38 -11.50
N GLY A 17 0.22 -9.13 -11.16
CA GLY A 17 0.70 -8.10 -12.08
C GLY A 17 -0.37 -7.10 -12.53
N GLY A 18 0.08 -5.98 -13.09
CA GLY A 18 -0.76 -4.88 -13.57
C GLY A 18 -1.04 -3.79 -12.52
N PHE A 19 -0.95 -4.10 -11.23
CA PHE A 19 -1.09 -3.10 -10.17
C PHE A 19 0.07 -2.09 -10.24
N LEU A 20 -0.26 -0.79 -10.37
CA LEU A 20 0.71 0.30 -10.61
C LEU A 20 1.62 0.08 -11.84
N GLY A 21 1.21 -0.76 -12.80
CA GLY A 21 2.04 -1.15 -13.94
C GLY A 21 3.21 -2.08 -13.60
N LEU A 22 3.23 -2.65 -12.39
CA LEU A 22 4.27 -3.58 -11.94
C LEU A 22 3.99 -5.01 -12.42
N PRO A 23 5.04 -5.82 -12.66
CA PRO A 23 4.88 -7.24 -12.94
C PRO A 23 4.33 -7.98 -11.72
N GLY A 24 3.71 -9.12 -11.98
CA GLY A 24 3.36 -10.06 -10.91
C GLY A 24 4.59 -10.81 -10.40
N ASN A 25 4.41 -11.54 -9.30
CA ASN A 25 5.37 -12.50 -8.78
C ASN A 25 4.64 -13.58 -7.98
N ASP A 26 5.36 -14.64 -7.63
CA ASP A 26 4.82 -15.74 -6.83
C ASP A 26 4.96 -15.50 -5.31
N CYS A 27 5.33 -14.29 -4.90
CA CYS A 27 5.52 -13.96 -3.48
C CYS A 27 4.18 -13.65 -2.82
N ARG A 28 3.86 -14.40 -1.76
CA ARG A 28 2.74 -14.05 -0.88
C ARG A 28 3.16 -12.89 0.03
N VAL A 29 2.48 -11.77 -0.09
CA VAL A 29 2.83 -10.51 0.58
C VAL A 29 1.69 -9.95 1.39
N ASP A 30 2.04 -9.32 2.51
CA ASP A 30 1.12 -8.63 3.38
C ASP A 30 0.98 -7.16 2.97
N MET A 31 -0.25 -6.68 2.87
CA MET A 31 -0.55 -5.28 2.62
C MET A 31 -1.00 -4.60 3.92
N ARG A 32 -0.41 -3.43 4.08
CA ARG A 32 -0.63 -2.53 5.19
C ARG A 32 -1.50 -1.37 4.72
N VAL A 33 -2.78 -1.38 5.10
CA VAL A 33 -3.83 -0.45 4.66
C VAL A 33 -4.55 0.19 5.84
N VAL A 34 -4.86 1.47 5.76
CA VAL A 34 -5.76 2.14 6.69
C VAL A 34 -6.87 2.78 5.89
N ASP A 35 -8.12 2.48 6.25
CA ASP A 35 -9.28 3.13 5.66
C ASP A 35 -9.92 4.08 6.66
N VAL A 36 -10.10 5.32 6.25
CA VAL A 36 -10.85 6.33 6.99
C VAL A 36 -12.07 6.72 6.19
N TYR A 37 -13.22 6.65 6.81
CA TYR A 37 -14.52 6.94 6.22
C TYR A 37 -15.14 8.15 6.90
N ARG A 38 -15.66 9.09 6.11
CA ARG A 38 -16.51 10.19 6.60
C ARG A 38 -17.93 9.98 6.09
N ARG A 39 -18.89 10.07 6.99
CA ARG A 39 -20.33 10.06 6.69
C ARG A 39 -20.92 11.46 6.78
N GLU A 40 -21.81 11.77 5.83
CA GLU A 40 -22.65 12.96 5.82
C GLU A 40 -24.10 12.56 5.53
N GLY A 41 -24.99 12.77 6.51
CA GLY A 41 -26.33 12.17 6.47
C GLY A 41 -26.25 10.66 6.29
N ASP A 42 -26.97 10.12 5.32
CA ASP A 42 -27.01 8.67 5.03
C ASP A 42 -26.04 8.23 3.93
N LYS A 43 -25.04 9.06 3.61
CA LYS A 43 -24.07 8.76 2.56
C LYS A 43 -22.63 8.73 3.07
N LEU A 44 -21.85 7.85 2.46
CA LEU A 44 -20.39 7.92 2.52
C LEU A 44 -19.95 9.16 1.73
N ALA A 45 -19.44 10.17 2.44
CA ALA A 45 -19.01 11.41 1.82
C ALA A 45 -17.54 11.32 1.37
N GLU A 46 -16.70 10.64 2.15
CA GLU A 46 -15.28 10.46 1.85
C GLU A 46 -14.79 9.08 2.25
N ASN A 47 -13.83 8.57 1.48
CA ASN A 47 -13.05 7.38 1.80
C ASN A 47 -11.58 7.66 1.48
N TRP A 48 -10.76 7.59 2.52
CA TRP A 48 -9.32 7.81 2.45
C TRP A 48 -8.65 6.47 2.71
N VAL A 49 -8.02 5.94 1.66
CA VAL A 49 -7.30 4.65 1.70
C VAL A 49 -5.81 4.95 1.70
N ILE A 50 -5.13 4.59 2.78
CA ILE A 50 -3.70 4.85 2.97
C ILE A 50 -2.98 3.51 2.90
N ILE A 51 -2.10 3.35 1.90
CA ILE A 51 -1.38 2.10 1.62
C ILE A 51 0.12 2.31 1.81
N ASP A 52 0.74 1.47 2.64
CA ASP A 52 2.21 1.42 2.78
C ASP A 52 2.84 0.66 1.59
N LEU A 53 2.87 1.33 0.44
CA LEU A 53 3.49 0.83 -0.78
C LEU A 53 4.99 0.52 -0.62
N PRO A 54 5.81 1.34 0.09
CA PRO A 54 7.21 0.99 0.33
C PRO A 54 7.36 -0.38 1.00
N TRP A 55 6.57 -0.67 2.04
CA TRP A 55 6.57 -1.97 2.69
C TRP A 55 6.12 -3.11 1.78
N TRP A 56 5.06 -2.88 1.00
CA TRP A 56 4.54 -3.86 0.05
C TRP A 56 5.57 -4.21 -1.05
N LEU A 57 6.28 -3.22 -1.59
CA LEU A 57 7.35 -3.41 -2.58
C LEU A 57 8.59 -4.09 -1.99
N LYS A 58 8.95 -3.74 -0.75
CA LYS A 58 10.11 -4.33 -0.07
C LYS A 58 9.96 -5.84 0.10
N GLN A 59 8.76 -6.34 0.42
CA GLN A 59 8.49 -7.78 0.51
C GLN A 59 8.64 -8.51 -0.83
N GLN A 60 8.50 -7.80 -1.95
CA GLN A 60 8.69 -8.33 -3.30
C GLN A 60 10.13 -8.16 -3.80
N GLY A 61 11.06 -7.78 -2.91
CA GLY A 61 12.48 -7.62 -3.22
C GLY A 61 12.87 -6.24 -3.75
N LEU A 62 11.94 -5.26 -3.80
CA LEU A 62 12.23 -3.89 -4.24
C LEU A 62 12.26 -2.93 -3.05
N ASP A 63 13.44 -2.65 -2.50
CA ASP A 63 13.62 -1.59 -1.50
C ASP A 63 13.79 -0.23 -2.18
N ILE A 64 12.66 0.47 -2.37
CA ILE A 64 12.65 1.79 -3.04
C ILE A 64 13.36 2.88 -2.24
N LEU A 65 13.34 2.81 -0.90
CA LEU A 65 13.97 3.82 -0.06
C LEU A 65 15.49 3.71 -0.16
N GLU A 66 16.01 2.48 -0.15
CA GLU A 66 17.44 2.24 -0.37
C GLU A 66 17.86 2.63 -1.79
N ARG A 67 17.06 2.30 -2.80
CA ARG A 67 17.32 2.72 -4.19
C ARG A 67 17.42 4.24 -4.34
N CYS A 68 16.52 4.99 -3.70
CA CYS A 68 16.52 6.46 -3.79
C CYS A 68 17.77 7.09 -3.17
N LYS A 69 18.35 6.51 -2.10
CA LYS A 69 19.60 7.00 -1.52
C LYS A 69 20.75 6.96 -2.53
N ASN A 70 20.85 5.86 -3.28
CA ASN A 70 21.91 5.64 -4.27
C ASN A 70 21.79 6.53 -5.52
N ILE A 71 20.61 7.11 -5.77
CA ILE A 71 20.38 8.02 -6.90
C ILE A 71 20.86 9.45 -6.60
N THR A 72 20.94 9.82 -5.31
CA THR A 72 21.25 11.20 -4.89
C THR A 72 22.76 11.46 -4.84
N THR A 73 23.59 10.42 -4.92
CA THR A 73 25.04 10.54 -5.09
C THR A 73 25.37 10.65 -6.58
N CYS A 74 25.61 11.86 -7.07
CA CYS A 74 26.42 12.03 -8.29
C CYS A 74 27.84 11.53 -8.00
N SER A 75 28.32 10.61 -8.82
CA SER A 75 29.75 10.30 -9.00
C SER A 75 30.50 11.46 -9.61
#